data_AF-A0A7S4MF86-F1
#
_entry.id   AF-A0A7S4MF86-F1
#
_cell.length_a   1.000
_cell.length_b   1.000
_cell.length_c   1.000
_cell.angle_alpha   90.00
_cell.angle_beta   90.00
_cell.angle_gamma   90.00
#
_symmetry.space_group_name_H-M   'P 1'
#
loop_
_entity.id
_entity.type
_entity.pdbx_description
1 polymer ?
#
loop_
_entity_poly.entity_id
_entity_poly.type
_entity_poly.pdbx_seq_one_letter_code
_entity_poly.pdbx_strand_id
1 'polypeptide(L)'
;PESVGWMTDAWRTHGSPLDILSALGFAECKDEQLTVLQQSWLTADTAAMSLSEATEILGRLGKATSLEGQLEVLKVTDNERRVVAALDNAVAPLFMQRPQYRLVQKTFKGDLTATPTHIAAFLDGLEEGCFMSAAQATELLAGLRLETSRRFECCHVVCARVIDKWRLTEADHTEVACYYGWDGPYASQLVRSTPLEDAIKLQNTVLSHMGRADHTEYARSRRLPGFAARIIAQNIAAGSSGTRSDTCAICLEQCEDGSPLWACGLCANRLHARCCRSWVLQRGGEMTAECPYCRGPAAQGKFTIGELPAKSPEAAREDAPMEGEEEAALVPPAAKRSKSD
;
A
#
# COMPACT_ATOMS: atom_id res chain seq x y z
N PRO A 1 -31.66 -27.69 -17.36
CA PRO A 1 -30.38 -27.66 -16.59
C PRO A 1 -29.09 -27.62 -17.43
N GLU A 2 -29.15 -27.65 -18.77
CA GLU A 2 -27.97 -27.64 -19.66
C GLU A 2 -27.68 -26.27 -20.34
N SER A 3 -28.36 -25.19 -19.96
CA SER A 3 -28.29 -23.90 -20.68
C SER A 3 -27.24 -22.89 -20.18
N VAL A 4 -26.42 -23.22 -19.17
CA VAL A 4 -25.46 -22.27 -18.55
C VAL A 4 -24.03 -22.40 -19.12
N GLY A 5 -23.75 -23.44 -19.91
CA GLY A 5 -22.39 -23.78 -20.34
C GLY A 5 -21.72 -22.82 -21.34
N TRP A 6 -22.48 -22.00 -22.06
CA TRP A 6 -21.92 -21.03 -23.02
C TRP A 6 -21.59 -19.68 -22.37
N MET A 7 -22.01 -19.46 -21.11
CA MET A 7 -21.77 -18.21 -20.39
C MET A 7 -20.47 -18.22 -19.56
N THR A 8 -19.67 -19.28 -19.51
CA THR A 8 -18.51 -19.30 -18.57
C THR A 8 -17.18 -18.86 -19.17
N ASP A 9 -17.02 -18.89 -20.51
CA ASP A 9 -15.73 -18.57 -21.15
C ASP A 9 -15.61 -17.14 -21.67
N ALA A 10 -16.74 -16.43 -21.87
CA ALA A 10 -16.75 -15.04 -22.37
C ALA A 10 -16.45 -13.96 -21.31
N TRP A 11 -16.37 -14.32 -20.02
CA TRP A 11 -16.31 -13.35 -18.91
C TRP A 11 -14.91 -13.09 -18.35
N ARG A 12 -13.85 -13.68 -18.93
CA ARG A 12 -12.50 -13.59 -18.35
C ARG A 12 -11.73 -12.31 -18.67
N THR A 13 -12.26 -11.42 -19.48
CA THR A 13 -11.71 -10.08 -19.73
C THR A 13 -12.63 -9.06 -19.10
N HIS A 14 -12.08 -8.06 -18.41
CA HIS A 14 -12.81 -6.94 -17.80
C HIS A 14 -14.03 -6.57 -18.64
N GLY A 15 -15.22 -7.01 -18.21
CA GLY A 15 -16.45 -6.57 -18.85
C GLY A 15 -16.50 -5.07 -18.69
N SER A 16 -16.70 -4.33 -19.77
CA SER A 16 -16.95 -2.89 -19.63
C SER A 16 -18.17 -2.72 -18.70
N PRO A 17 -18.29 -1.61 -17.95
CA PRO A 17 -19.49 -1.37 -17.14
C PRO A 17 -20.81 -1.55 -17.93
N LEU A 18 -20.79 -1.34 -19.25
CA LEU A 18 -21.92 -1.62 -20.14
C LEU A 18 -22.23 -3.11 -20.27
N ASP A 19 -21.22 -3.97 -20.38
CA ASP A 19 -21.40 -5.43 -20.48
C ASP A 19 -22.01 -5.99 -19.19
N ILE A 20 -21.59 -5.45 -18.05
CA ILE A 20 -22.14 -5.80 -16.73
C ILE A 20 -23.61 -5.42 -16.67
N LEU A 21 -23.98 -4.18 -17.05
CA LEU A 21 -25.40 -3.76 -17.06
C LEU A 21 -26.23 -4.58 -18.03
N SER A 22 -25.68 -4.91 -19.20
CA SER A 22 -26.33 -5.76 -20.19
C SER A 22 -26.69 -7.13 -19.58
N ALA A 23 -25.72 -7.80 -18.96
CA ALA A 23 -25.98 -9.10 -18.33
C ALA A 23 -26.89 -9.02 -17.10
N LEU A 24 -26.80 -7.93 -16.32
CA LEU A 24 -27.75 -7.69 -15.23
C LEU A 24 -29.19 -7.53 -15.74
N GLY A 25 -29.37 -6.99 -16.95
CA GLY A 25 -30.67 -6.88 -17.62
C GLY A 25 -31.20 -8.22 -18.16
N PHE A 26 -30.32 -9.19 -18.43
CA PHE A 26 -30.70 -10.55 -18.86
C PHE A 26 -30.96 -11.51 -17.69
N ALA A 27 -30.46 -11.21 -16.49
CA ALA A 27 -30.71 -12.02 -15.30
C ALA A 27 -32.20 -11.99 -14.91
N GLU A 28 -32.81 -13.15 -14.75
CA GLU A 28 -34.25 -13.32 -14.50
C GLU A 28 -34.61 -13.10 -13.02
N CYS A 29 -33.63 -13.25 -12.13
CA CYS A 29 -33.82 -13.11 -10.69
C CYS A 29 -32.64 -12.44 -9.98
N LYS A 30 -32.87 -12.06 -8.72
CA LYS A 30 -31.86 -11.40 -7.88
C LYS A 30 -30.60 -12.26 -7.69
N ASP A 31 -30.75 -13.58 -7.55
CA ASP A 31 -29.63 -14.49 -7.32
C ASP A 31 -28.72 -14.58 -8.56
N GLU A 32 -29.30 -14.53 -9.76
CA GLU A 32 -28.53 -14.43 -11.01
C GLU A 32 -27.83 -13.08 -11.14
N GLN A 33 -28.47 -11.97 -10.76
CA GLN A 33 -27.84 -10.65 -10.75
C GLN A 33 -26.63 -10.59 -9.82
N LEU A 34 -26.75 -11.19 -8.63
CA LEU A 34 -25.64 -11.30 -7.68
C LEU A 34 -24.50 -12.14 -8.26
N THR A 35 -24.83 -13.24 -8.95
CA THR A 35 -23.83 -14.08 -9.63
C THR A 35 -23.09 -13.31 -10.73
N VAL A 36 -23.82 -12.53 -11.55
CA VAL A 36 -23.23 -11.65 -12.58
C VAL A 36 -22.25 -10.68 -11.96
N LEU A 37 -22.63 -9.97 -10.88
CA LEU A 37 -21.73 -9.04 -10.19
C LEU A 37 -20.49 -9.75 -9.63
N GLN A 38 -20.66 -10.91 -8.99
CA GLN A 38 -19.53 -11.64 -8.42
C GLN A 38 -18.54 -12.12 -9.47
N GLN A 39 -19.01 -12.46 -10.68
CA GLN A 39 -18.17 -12.92 -11.78
C GLN A 39 -17.53 -11.78 -12.58
N SER A 40 -18.19 -10.63 -12.65
CA SER A 40 -17.75 -9.49 -13.48
C SER A 40 -16.40 -8.89 -13.07
N TRP A 41 -15.98 -9.10 -11.82
CA TRP A 41 -14.69 -8.64 -11.27
C TRP A 41 -13.77 -9.78 -10.84
N LEU A 42 -13.92 -10.99 -11.39
CA LEU A 42 -12.95 -12.07 -11.19
C LEU A 42 -11.74 -11.83 -12.09
N THR A 43 -10.80 -11.01 -11.62
CA THR A 43 -9.49 -10.83 -12.27
C THR A 43 -8.40 -11.45 -11.42
N ALA A 44 -7.21 -11.67 -12.01
CA ALA A 44 -6.07 -12.23 -11.28
C ALA A 44 -5.64 -11.36 -10.09
N ASP A 45 -5.87 -10.04 -10.18
CA ASP A 45 -5.35 -9.07 -9.21
C ASP A 45 -6.38 -8.61 -8.19
N THR A 46 -7.67 -8.85 -8.41
CA THR A 46 -8.75 -8.44 -7.49
C THR A 46 -9.33 -9.63 -6.74
N ALA A 47 -9.43 -9.53 -5.42
CA ALA A 47 -10.11 -10.53 -4.60
C ALA A 47 -11.55 -10.75 -5.06
N ALA A 48 -12.06 -11.98 -4.94
CA ALA A 48 -13.44 -12.30 -5.27
C ALA A 48 -14.43 -11.39 -4.51
N MET A 49 -15.44 -10.90 -5.21
CA MET A 49 -16.50 -10.06 -4.61
C MET A 49 -17.35 -10.90 -3.66
N SER A 50 -17.51 -10.40 -2.43
CA SER A 50 -18.36 -11.07 -1.44
C SER A 50 -19.85 -10.92 -1.78
N LEU A 51 -20.70 -11.81 -1.27
CA LEU A 51 -22.15 -11.70 -1.45
C LEU A 51 -22.72 -10.41 -0.84
N SER A 52 -22.16 -10.00 0.30
CA SER A 52 -22.53 -8.75 0.98
C SER A 52 -22.25 -7.54 0.09
N GLU A 53 -21.03 -7.49 -0.47
CA GLU A 53 -20.61 -6.42 -1.39
C GLU A 53 -21.46 -6.40 -2.66
N ALA A 54 -21.70 -7.56 -3.30
CA ALA A 54 -22.57 -7.67 -4.46
C ALA A 54 -24.00 -7.18 -4.16
N THR A 55 -24.53 -7.50 -2.97
CA THR A 55 -25.86 -7.06 -2.53
C THR A 55 -25.92 -5.54 -2.36
N GLU A 56 -24.87 -4.94 -1.80
CA GLU A 56 -24.77 -3.49 -1.64
C GLU A 56 -24.71 -2.78 -2.99
N ILE A 57 -23.88 -3.26 -3.91
CA ILE A 57 -23.76 -2.73 -5.27
C ILE A 57 -25.10 -2.83 -5.99
N LEU A 58 -25.77 -3.98 -5.93
CA LEU A 58 -27.10 -4.15 -6.53
C LEU A 58 -28.12 -3.19 -5.94
N GLY A 59 -28.05 -2.94 -4.63
CA GLY A 59 -28.85 -1.92 -3.94
C GLY A 59 -28.56 -0.49 -4.43
N ARG A 60 -27.29 -0.14 -4.68
CA ARG A 60 -26.90 1.17 -5.26
C ARG A 60 -27.40 1.31 -6.70
N LEU A 61 -27.29 0.25 -7.51
CA LEU A 61 -27.79 0.21 -8.88
C LEU A 61 -29.31 0.38 -8.95
N GLY A 62 -30.07 -0.28 -8.07
CA GLY A 62 -31.52 -0.13 -7.99
C GLY A 62 -31.99 1.27 -7.56
N LYS A 63 -31.14 2.03 -6.85
CA LYS A 63 -31.41 3.43 -6.47
C LYS A 63 -31.08 4.42 -7.59
N ALA A 64 -30.21 4.06 -8.53
CA ALA A 64 -29.89 4.90 -9.68
C ALA A 64 -31.06 4.89 -10.67
N THR A 65 -31.65 6.07 -10.93
CA THR A 65 -32.86 6.22 -11.74
C THR A 65 -32.59 6.30 -13.25
N SER A 66 -31.33 6.30 -13.67
CA SER A 66 -30.92 6.39 -15.07
C SER A 66 -29.79 5.42 -15.39
N LEU A 67 -29.66 5.05 -16.66
CA LEU A 67 -28.54 4.23 -17.16
C LEU A 67 -27.19 4.90 -16.88
N GLU A 68 -27.11 6.22 -17.03
CA GLU A 68 -25.90 7.00 -16.72
C GLU A 68 -25.53 6.89 -15.23
N GLY A 69 -26.52 7.00 -14.32
CA GLY A 69 -26.30 6.83 -12.90
C GLY A 69 -25.86 5.40 -12.53
N GLN A 70 -26.42 4.39 -13.19
CA GLN A 70 -25.99 3.00 -13.00
C GLN A 70 -24.55 2.77 -13.49
N LEU A 71 -24.19 3.32 -14.65
CA LEU A 71 -22.82 3.27 -15.15
C LEU A 71 -21.84 3.95 -14.20
N GLU A 72 -22.22 5.08 -13.61
CA GLU A 72 -21.38 5.77 -12.63
C GLU A 72 -21.18 4.95 -11.36
N VAL A 73 -22.24 4.29 -10.86
CA VAL A 73 -22.11 3.34 -9.73
C VAL A 73 -21.10 2.24 -10.04
N LEU A 74 -21.17 1.61 -11.23
CA LEU A 74 -20.23 0.55 -11.61
C LEU A 74 -18.80 1.06 -11.77
N LYS A 75 -18.59 2.24 -12.36
CA LYS A 75 -17.26 2.84 -12.51
C LYS A 75 -16.61 3.16 -11.16
N VAL A 76 -17.38 3.75 -10.25
CA VAL A 76 -16.91 4.04 -8.88
C VAL A 76 -16.53 2.73 -8.18
N THR A 77 -17.40 1.72 -8.24
CA THR A 77 -17.13 0.39 -7.66
C THR A 77 -15.89 -0.27 -8.26
N ASP A 78 -15.71 -0.23 -9.59
CA ASP A 78 -14.53 -0.77 -10.26
C ASP A 78 -13.26 -0.08 -9.76
N ASN A 79 -13.27 1.25 -9.70
CA ASN A 79 -12.14 2.03 -9.21
C ASN A 79 -11.82 1.71 -7.74
N GLU A 80 -12.82 1.67 -6.86
CA GLU A 80 -12.65 1.31 -5.43
C GLU A 80 -12.03 -0.08 -5.28
N ARG A 81 -12.52 -1.07 -6.04
CA ARG A 81 -11.99 -2.43 -6.00
C ARG A 81 -10.56 -2.52 -6.52
N ARG A 82 -10.22 -1.80 -7.59
CA ARG A 82 -8.85 -1.72 -8.12
C ARG A 82 -7.90 -1.06 -7.13
N VAL A 83 -8.34 0.00 -6.45
CA VAL A 83 -7.59 0.65 -5.37
C VAL A 83 -7.30 -0.34 -4.24
N VAL A 84 -8.34 -1.03 -3.74
CA VAL A 84 -8.21 -2.02 -2.65
C VAL A 84 -7.26 -3.15 -3.05
N ALA A 85 -7.39 -3.68 -4.26
CA ALA A 85 -6.50 -4.69 -4.80
C ALA A 85 -5.03 -4.23 -4.88
N ALA A 86 -4.80 -3.02 -5.40
CA ALA A 86 -3.46 -2.43 -5.47
C ALA A 86 -2.85 -2.24 -4.07
N LEU A 87 -3.66 -1.79 -3.11
CA LEU A 87 -3.24 -1.63 -1.72
C LEU A 87 -2.94 -2.97 -1.06
N ASP A 88 -3.78 -3.98 -1.24
CA ASP A 88 -3.54 -5.34 -0.73
C ASP A 88 -2.19 -5.88 -1.23
N ASN A 89 -1.93 -5.75 -2.54
CA ASN A 89 -0.66 -6.16 -3.14
C ASN A 89 0.52 -5.36 -2.57
N ALA A 90 0.36 -4.05 -2.38
CA ALA A 90 1.39 -3.18 -1.83
C ALA A 90 1.74 -3.51 -0.37
N VAL A 91 0.75 -3.84 0.48
CA VAL A 91 0.99 -4.08 1.90
C VAL A 91 1.22 -5.55 2.26
N ALA A 92 0.87 -6.50 1.39
CA ALA A 92 1.03 -7.93 1.63
C ALA A 92 2.44 -8.34 2.12
N PRO A 93 3.55 -7.79 1.58
CA PRO A 93 4.90 -8.11 2.06
C PRO A 93 5.17 -7.66 3.50
N LEU A 94 4.38 -6.73 4.05
CA LEU A 94 4.56 -6.18 5.39
C LEU A 94 3.88 -7.01 6.48
N PHE A 95 2.95 -7.89 6.11
CA PHE A 95 2.24 -8.72 7.07
C PHE A 95 3.19 -9.66 7.81
N MET A 96 2.86 -9.89 9.09
CA MET A 96 3.55 -10.84 9.93
C MET A 96 3.55 -12.23 9.28
N GLN A 97 4.74 -12.81 9.13
CA GLN A 97 4.88 -14.11 8.50
C GLN A 97 4.30 -15.21 9.39
N ARG A 98 3.79 -16.29 8.77
CA ARG A 98 3.07 -17.35 9.50
C ARG A 98 3.84 -17.93 10.71
N PRO A 99 5.16 -18.17 10.67
CA PRO A 99 5.91 -18.63 11.84
C PRO A 99 5.91 -17.63 12.99
N GLN A 100 6.12 -16.34 12.70
CA GLN A 100 6.08 -15.25 13.68
C GLN A 100 4.66 -15.10 14.26
N TYR A 101 3.64 -15.15 13.40
CA TYR A 101 2.25 -15.06 13.85
C TYR A 101 1.84 -16.23 14.76
N ARG A 102 2.25 -17.46 14.44
CA ARG A 102 2.05 -18.62 15.33
C ARG A 102 2.72 -18.44 16.69
N LEU A 103 3.87 -17.77 16.76
CA LEU A 103 4.51 -17.44 18.03
C LEU A 103 3.65 -16.47 18.84
N VAL A 104 3.15 -15.39 18.23
CA VAL A 104 2.21 -14.44 18.88
C VAL A 104 0.98 -15.19 19.41
N GLN A 105 0.36 -16.02 18.56
CA GLN A 105 -0.80 -16.81 18.97
C GLN A 105 -0.47 -17.73 20.15
N LYS A 106 0.64 -18.47 20.08
CA LYS A 106 1.04 -19.38 21.16
C LYS A 106 1.26 -18.64 22.47
N THR A 107 1.83 -17.43 22.43
CA THR A 107 2.07 -16.61 23.61
C THR A 107 0.77 -16.19 24.29
N PHE A 108 -0.25 -15.79 23.52
CA PHE A 108 -1.46 -15.18 24.09
C PHE A 108 -2.72 -16.04 24.07
N LYS A 109 -2.70 -17.20 23.41
CA LYS A 109 -3.87 -18.08 23.30
C LYS A 109 -4.29 -18.58 24.68
N GLY A 110 -5.48 -18.17 25.10
CA GLY A 110 -6.04 -18.55 26.41
C GLY A 110 -5.40 -17.82 27.60
N ASP A 111 -4.54 -16.84 27.37
CA ASP A 111 -3.94 -16.04 28.44
C ASP A 111 -4.97 -15.05 29.01
N LEU A 112 -5.48 -15.35 30.21
CA LEU A 112 -6.38 -14.50 30.97
C LEU A 112 -5.67 -13.28 31.59
N THR A 113 -4.33 -13.35 31.67
CA THR A 113 -3.50 -12.33 32.32
C THR A 113 -2.94 -11.32 31.33
N ALA A 114 -3.21 -11.50 30.03
CA ALA A 114 -2.78 -10.59 28.99
C ALA A 114 -3.25 -9.15 29.30
N THR A 115 -2.30 -8.25 29.45
CA THR A 115 -2.56 -6.81 29.60
C THR A 115 -2.20 -6.09 28.31
N PRO A 116 -2.77 -4.92 28.03
CA PRO A 116 -2.41 -4.12 26.85
C PRO A 116 -0.90 -3.82 26.81
N THR A 117 -0.29 -3.53 27.96
CA THR A 117 1.16 -3.28 28.06
C THR A 117 1.98 -4.53 27.71
N HIS A 118 1.56 -5.71 28.18
CA HIS A 118 2.23 -6.97 27.86
C HIS A 118 2.15 -7.27 26.36
N ILE A 119 0.97 -7.13 25.76
CA ILE A 119 0.77 -7.33 24.31
C ILE A 119 1.62 -6.33 23.52
N ALA A 120 1.60 -5.05 23.89
CA ALA A 120 2.35 -4.01 23.21
C ALA A 120 3.86 -4.27 23.27
N ALA A 121 4.38 -4.60 24.46
CA ALA A 121 5.80 -4.89 24.66
C ALA A 121 6.25 -6.13 23.87
N PHE A 122 5.42 -7.17 23.82
CA PHE A 122 5.70 -8.36 23.02
C PHE A 122 5.77 -8.02 21.52
N LEU A 123 4.75 -7.32 21.00
CA LEU A 123 4.70 -6.94 19.58
C LEU A 123 5.82 -5.96 19.19
N ASP A 124 6.19 -5.04 20.08
CA ASP A 124 7.35 -4.14 19.90
C ASP A 124 8.70 -4.89 19.89
N GLY A 125 8.75 -6.07 20.51
CA GLY A 125 9.92 -6.93 20.57
C GLY A 125 10.16 -7.79 19.33
N LEU A 126 9.21 -7.83 18.37
CA LEU A 126 9.33 -8.69 17.18
C LEU A 126 10.40 -8.21 16.17
N GLU A 127 10.94 -6.99 16.34
CA GLU A 127 11.95 -6.30 15.49
C GLU A 127 11.58 -6.10 14.00
N GLU A 128 11.05 -7.14 13.35
CA GLU A 128 10.55 -7.21 11.97
C GLU A 128 9.15 -7.87 11.95
N GLY A 129 8.32 -7.51 10.97
CA GLY A 129 7.00 -8.14 10.81
C GLY A 129 5.97 -7.76 11.89
N CYS A 130 6.07 -6.55 12.47
CA CYS A 130 5.15 -6.12 13.52
C CYS A 130 3.74 -5.73 13.02
N PHE A 131 3.55 -5.63 11.70
CA PHE A 131 2.25 -5.35 11.09
C PHE A 131 1.49 -6.66 10.87
N MET A 132 0.16 -6.58 10.96
CA MET A 132 -0.70 -7.73 10.77
C MET A 132 -1.81 -7.37 9.79
N SER A 133 -2.40 -8.40 9.18
CA SER A 133 -3.65 -8.23 8.45
C SER A 133 -4.83 -8.10 9.42
N ALA A 134 -5.96 -7.60 8.94
CA ALA A 134 -7.23 -7.55 9.66
C ALA A 134 -7.62 -8.96 10.13
N ALA A 135 -7.49 -9.96 9.25
CA ALA A 135 -7.77 -11.35 9.58
C ALA A 135 -6.87 -11.90 10.70
N GLN A 136 -5.57 -11.58 10.67
CA GLN A 136 -4.62 -11.95 11.74
C GLN A 136 -4.98 -11.27 13.07
N ALA A 137 -5.41 -10.01 13.04
CA ALA A 137 -5.88 -9.32 14.24
C ALA A 137 -7.14 -9.99 14.82
N THR A 138 -8.15 -10.26 13.99
CA THR A 138 -9.40 -10.93 14.42
C THR A 138 -9.13 -12.30 15.02
N GLU A 139 -8.29 -13.13 14.39
CA GLU A 139 -7.93 -14.44 14.93
C GLU A 139 -7.15 -14.34 16.26
N LEU A 140 -6.25 -13.35 16.39
CA LEU A 140 -5.52 -13.13 17.64
C LEU A 140 -6.49 -12.73 18.76
N LEU A 141 -7.36 -11.75 18.51
CA LEU A 141 -8.33 -11.24 19.48
C LEU A 141 -9.34 -12.31 19.91
N ALA A 142 -9.79 -13.16 18.99
CA ALA A 142 -10.64 -14.31 19.32
C ALA A 142 -9.92 -15.34 20.23
N GLY A 143 -8.59 -15.44 20.13
CA GLY A 143 -7.77 -16.29 20.99
C GLY A 143 -7.52 -15.71 22.39
N LEU A 144 -7.65 -14.39 22.56
CA LEU A 144 -7.51 -13.72 23.85
C LEU A 144 -8.77 -13.94 24.69
N ARG A 145 -8.64 -14.59 25.84
CA ARG A 145 -9.75 -14.77 26.79
C ARG A 145 -9.86 -13.57 27.72
N LEU A 146 -10.12 -12.38 27.17
CA LEU A 146 -10.10 -11.14 27.93
C LEU A 146 -11.39 -10.92 28.72
N GLU A 147 -11.26 -10.36 29.92
CA GLU A 147 -12.39 -9.74 30.62
C GLU A 147 -12.95 -8.57 29.80
N THR A 148 -14.27 -8.37 29.84
CA THR A 148 -14.96 -7.30 29.10
C THR A 148 -14.36 -5.92 29.33
N SER A 149 -13.92 -5.64 30.56
CA SER A 149 -13.30 -4.37 30.97
C SER A 149 -11.95 -4.09 30.27
N ARG A 150 -11.20 -5.13 29.90
CA ARG A 150 -9.86 -5.03 29.29
C ARG A 150 -9.85 -5.31 27.78
N ARG A 151 -10.92 -5.91 27.27
CA ARG A 151 -11.08 -6.26 25.85
C ARG A 151 -10.79 -5.06 24.97
N PHE A 152 -11.41 -3.92 25.29
CA PHE A 152 -11.26 -2.67 24.54
C PHE A 152 -9.80 -2.20 24.42
N GLU A 153 -9.06 -2.18 25.52
CA GLU A 153 -7.66 -1.71 25.52
C GLU A 153 -6.72 -2.65 24.76
N CYS A 154 -6.93 -3.97 24.86
CA CYS A 154 -6.11 -4.95 24.15
C CYS A 154 -6.38 -4.90 22.64
N CYS A 155 -7.66 -4.79 22.26
CA CYS A 155 -8.07 -4.61 20.88
C CYS A 155 -7.42 -3.36 20.26
N HIS A 156 -7.32 -2.23 20.97
CA HIS A 156 -6.57 -1.07 20.48
C HIS A 156 -5.10 -1.38 20.15
N VAL A 157 -4.40 -2.11 21.03
CA VAL A 157 -2.98 -2.46 20.83
C VAL A 157 -2.81 -3.34 19.59
N VAL A 158 -3.70 -4.31 19.38
CA VAL A 158 -3.69 -5.20 18.22
C VAL A 158 -4.07 -4.44 16.95
N CYS A 159 -5.19 -3.71 16.95
CA CYS A 159 -5.67 -2.93 15.80
C CYS A 159 -4.69 -1.83 15.36
N ALA A 160 -3.85 -1.31 16.26
CA ALA A 160 -2.79 -0.38 15.89
C ALA A 160 -1.75 -1.00 14.93
N ARG A 161 -1.64 -2.33 14.86
CA ARG A 161 -0.76 -3.06 13.94
C ARG A 161 -1.41 -3.44 12.61
N VAL A 162 -2.73 -3.29 12.50
CA VAL A 162 -3.47 -3.63 11.27
C VAL A 162 -3.17 -2.58 10.21
N ILE A 163 -2.64 -3.04 9.07
CA ILE A 163 -2.23 -2.15 7.97
C ILE A 163 -3.24 -2.15 6.80
N ASP A 164 -3.96 -3.25 6.60
CA ASP A 164 -5.06 -3.43 5.64
C ASP A 164 -6.43 -3.07 6.25
N LYS A 165 -6.52 -1.88 6.84
CA LYS A 165 -7.70 -1.47 7.62
C LYS A 165 -9.01 -1.45 6.81
N TRP A 166 -8.92 -1.39 5.49
CA TRP A 166 -10.06 -1.50 4.56
C TRP A 166 -10.68 -2.90 4.46
N ARG A 167 -10.07 -3.91 5.11
CA ARG A 167 -10.61 -5.27 5.20
C ARG A 167 -11.38 -5.54 6.50
N LEU A 168 -11.47 -4.56 7.41
CA LEU A 168 -12.21 -4.72 8.66
C LEU A 168 -13.72 -4.71 8.38
N THR A 169 -14.45 -5.66 8.97
CA THR A 169 -15.91 -5.69 8.84
C THR A 169 -16.56 -4.68 9.78
N GLU A 170 -17.83 -4.32 9.57
CA GLU A 170 -18.57 -3.45 10.49
C GLU A 170 -18.57 -4.00 11.94
N ALA A 171 -18.66 -5.33 12.09
CA ALA A 171 -18.53 -5.98 13.39
C ALA A 171 -17.13 -5.78 13.99
N ASP A 172 -16.06 -5.84 13.18
CA ASP A 172 -14.70 -5.54 13.65
C ASP A 172 -14.56 -4.04 14.01
N HIS A 173 -15.23 -3.15 13.27
CA HIS A 173 -15.26 -1.71 13.51
C HIS A 173 -15.97 -1.34 14.81
N THR A 174 -17.10 -1.98 15.14
CA THR A 174 -17.89 -1.66 16.34
C THR A 174 -17.17 -1.98 17.65
N GLU A 175 -16.24 -2.94 17.67
CA GLU A 175 -15.51 -3.25 18.89
C GLU A 175 -14.36 -2.27 19.15
N VAL A 176 -13.44 -1.99 18.21
CA VAL A 176 -12.38 -0.96 18.36
C VAL A 176 -11.74 -0.50 17.04
N ALA A 177 -12.03 -1.12 15.89
CA ALA A 177 -11.38 -0.73 14.63
C ALA A 177 -11.85 0.61 14.04
N CYS A 178 -12.90 1.24 14.59
CA CYS A 178 -13.57 2.43 14.04
C CYS A 178 -12.84 3.78 14.20
N TYR A 179 -11.77 3.93 14.99
CA TYR A 179 -11.15 5.26 15.13
C TYR A 179 -10.48 5.79 13.85
N TYR A 180 -10.19 4.92 12.89
CA TYR A 180 -9.34 5.27 11.77
C TYR A 180 -10.07 5.35 10.43
N GLY A 181 -11.23 4.71 10.26
CA GLY A 181 -12.14 4.96 9.13
C GLY A 181 -11.53 4.72 7.74
N TRP A 182 -10.70 3.68 7.57
CA TRP A 182 -10.17 3.35 6.24
C TRP A 182 -11.19 2.49 5.50
N ASP A 183 -12.34 3.06 5.18
CA ASP A 183 -13.28 2.42 4.27
C ASP A 183 -12.77 2.51 2.81
N GLY A 184 -13.47 1.86 1.87
CA GLY A 184 -13.15 1.95 0.44
C GLY A 184 -13.03 3.39 -0.09
N PRO A 185 -13.94 4.30 0.27
CA PRO A 185 -13.83 5.73 -0.03
C PRO A 185 -12.55 6.39 0.50
N TYR A 186 -12.19 6.17 1.77
CA TYR A 186 -10.97 6.71 2.37
C TYR A 186 -9.72 6.12 1.71
N ALA A 187 -9.70 4.81 1.43
CA ALA A 187 -8.62 4.16 0.70
C ALA A 187 -8.43 4.79 -0.69
N SER A 188 -9.52 5.07 -1.40
CA SER A 188 -9.51 5.78 -2.69
C SER A 188 -9.01 7.22 -2.57
N GLN A 189 -9.35 7.92 -1.49
CA GLN A 189 -8.82 9.24 -1.22
C GLN A 189 -7.32 9.21 -0.89
N LEU A 190 -6.90 8.23 -0.09
CA LEU A 190 -5.51 8.03 0.34
C LEU A 190 -4.56 7.88 -0.85
N VAL A 191 -4.98 7.14 -1.87
CA VAL A 191 -4.12 6.84 -3.04
C VAL A 191 -4.41 7.72 -4.25
N ARG A 192 -5.27 8.75 -4.13
CA ARG A 192 -5.70 9.60 -5.26
C ARG A 192 -4.54 10.18 -6.08
N SER A 193 -3.39 10.41 -5.45
CA SER A 193 -2.18 10.97 -6.09
C SER A 193 -1.09 9.95 -6.40
N THR A 194 -1.35 8.66 -6.18
CA THR A 194 -0.39 7.57 -6.31
C THR A 194 -0.84 6.61 -7.42
N PRO A 195 0.00 6.37 -8.45
CA PRO A 195 -0.30 5.37 -9.47
C PRO A 195 -0.54 3.99 -8.83
N LEU A 196 -1.56 3.26 -9.31
CA LEU A 196 -1.95 1.98 -8.70
C LEU A 196 -0.93 0.87 -8.98
N GLU A 197 -0.15 1.02 -10.04
CA GLU A 197 0.95 0.15 -10.44
C GLU A 197 2.22 0.35 -9.60
N ASP A 198 2.34 1.47 -8.88
CA ASP A 198 3.51 1.77 -8.05
C ASP A 198 3.30 1.23 -6.62
N ALA A 199 3.44 -0.09 -6.48
CA ALA A 199 3.24 -0.80 -5.23
C ALA A 199 4.10 -0.24 -4.08
N ILE A 200 5.32 0.23 -4.35
CA ILE A 200 6.22 0.77 -3.34
C ILE A 200 5.74 2.13 -2.85
N LYS A 201 5.32 3.03 -3.76
CA LYS A 201 4.76 4.32 -3.37
C LYS A 201 3.43 4.18 -2.66
N LEU A 202 2.58 3.23 -3.06
CA LEU A 202 1.35 2.88 -2.34
C LEU A 202 1.67 2.39 -0.93
N GLN A 203 2.63 1.47 -0.79
CA GLN A 203 3.07 0.96 0.50
C GLN A 203 3.57 2.08 1.42
N ASN A 204 4.41 2.98 0.90
CA ASN A 204 4.90 4.15 1.64
C ASN A 204 3.76 5.10 2.05
N THR A 205 2.78 5.29 1.16
CA THR A 205 1.59 6.11 1.44
C THR A 205 0.84 5.51 2.62
N VAL A 206 0.53 4.21 2.61
CA VAL A 206 -0.14 3.53 3.72
C VAL A 206 0.67 3.65 5.02
N LEU A 207 1.97 3.32 4.98
CA LEU A 207 2.86 3.37 6.14
C LEU A 207 2.96 4.78 6.74
N SER A 208 2.88 5.83 5.92
CA SER A 208 2.96 7.20 6.42
C SER A 208 1.76 7.62 7.26
N HIS A 209 0.60 7.00 7.03
CA HIS A 209 -0.60 7.21 7.83
C HIS A 209 -0.65 6.28 9.06
N MET A 210 0.24 5.28 9.16
CA MET A 210 0.35 4.45 10.35
C MET A 210 0.86 5.28 11.53
N GLY A 211 0.09 5.29 12.62
CA GLY A 211 0.44 6.00 13.86
C GLY A 211 0.23 7.51 13.85
N ARG A 212 -0.31 8.11 12.78
CA ARG A 212 -0.68 9.55 12.74
C ARG A 212 -1.98 9.88 13.45
N ALA A 213 -2.83 8.88 13.68
CA ALA A 213 -4.10 9.10 14.33
C ALA A 213 -3.90 9.12 15.86
N ASP A 214 -4.17 10.29 16.40
CA ASP A 214 -3.57 10.88 17.60
C ASP A 214 -4.28 10.42 18.88
N HIS A 215 -4.09 9.16 19.25
CA HIS A 215 -4.59 8.62 20.53
C HIS A 215 -3.40 8.20 21.41
N THR A 216 -2.82 9.21 22.06
CA THR A 216 -1.65 9.15 22.95
C THR A 216 -1.77 8.13 24.09
N GLU A 217 -2.97 7.72 24.49
CA GLU A 217 -3.16 6.77 25.61
C GLU A 217 -3.08 5.30 25.20
N TYR A 218 -3.52 4.95 23.99
CA TYR A 218 -3.70 3.56 23.57
C TYR A 218 -2.69 3.08 22.52
N ALA A 219 -2.05 4.01 21.80
CA ALA A 219 -0.89 3.71 20.98
C ALA A 219 0.40 3.55 21.83
N ARG A 220 0.34 2.78 22.93
CA ARG A 220 1.50 2.49 23.81
C ARG A 220 2.68 1.86 23.07
N SER A 221 2.45 1.40 21.84
CA SER A 221 3.48 1.04 20.88
C SER A 221 4.29 2.27 20.44
N ARG A 222 5.28 2.65 21.24
CA ARG A 222 6.20 3.77 20.94
C ARG A 222 7.03 3.55 19.67
N ARG A 223 7.10 2.32 19.17
CA ARG A 223 7.98 1.95 18.05
C ARG A 223 7.29 1.87 16.69
N LEU A 224 5.96 1.82 16.62
CA LEU A 224 5.23 1.67 15.35
C LEU A 224 5.58 2.74 14.30
N PRO A 225 5.59 4.05 14.62
CA PRO A 225 6.04 5.07 13.66
C PRO A 225 7.50 4.87 13.24
N GLY A 226 8.35 4.39 14.16
CA GLY A 226 9.75 4.06 13.87
C GLY A 226 9.89 2.88 12.93
N PHE A 227 9.08 1.83 13.08
CA PHE A 227 9.05 0.68 12.17
C PHE A 227 8.61 1.11 10.77
N ALA A 228 7.52 1.88 10.65
CA ALA A 228 7.04 2.41 9.39
C ALA A 228 8.10 3.29 8.70
N ALA A 229 8.74 4.21 9.44
CA ALA A 229 9.79 5.06 8.92
C ALA A 229 11.01 4.28 8.40
N ARG A 230 11.42 3.20 9.08
CA ARG A 230 12.52 2.35 8.61
C ARG A 230 12.20 1.67 7.28
N ILE A 231 10.98 1.13 7.13
CA ILE A 231 10.56 0.46 5.89
C ILE A 231 10.46 1.47 4.75
N ILE A 232 9.87 2.65 5.00
CA ILE A 232 9.85 3.74 4.01
C ILE A 232 11.28 4.09 3.57
N ALA A 233 12.21 4.23 4.52
CA ALA A 233 13.61 4.51 4.19
C ALA A 233 14.28 3.38 3.38
N GLN A 234 13.99 2.12 3.70
CA GLN A 234 14.48 0.97 2.93
C GLN A 234 13.93 0.96 1.50
N ASN A 235 12.65 1.24 1.32
CA ASN A 235 11.99 1.31 0.01
C ASN A 235 12.60 2.41 -0.86
N ILE A 236 12.83 3.60 -0.29
CA ILE A 236 13.50 4.71 -0.97
C ILE A 236 14.93 4.31 -1.37
N ALA A 237 15.65 3.59 -0.49
CA ALA A 237 17.00 3.13 -0.77
C ALA A 237 17.05 2.04 -1.86
N ALA A 238 16.08 1.11 -1.88
CA ALA A 238 16.03 0.00 -2.83
C ALA A 238 15.73 0.44 -4.27
N GLY A 239 14.93 1.49 -4.47
CA GLY A 239 14.63 2.04 -5.80
C GLY A 239 15.74 2.89 -6.43
N SER A 240 16.86 3.10 -5.71
CA SER A 240 17.87 4.10 -6.05
C SER A 240 19.08 3.57 -6.85
N SER A 241 18.94 2.46 -7.59
CA SER A 241 20.06 1.84 -8.33
C SER A 241 20.49 2.56 -9.61
N GLY A 242 19.90 3.70 -10.00
CA GLY A 242 20.27 4.43 -11.22
C GLY A 242 20.45 5.94 -11.10
N THR A 243 19.54 6.65 -10.44
CA THR A 243 19.59 8.11 -10.28
C THR A 243 18.77 8.48 -9.04
N ARG A 244 19.45 8.82 -7.94
CA ARG A 244 18.86 9.01 -6.60
C ARG A 244 17.98 10.25 -6.54
N SER A 245 16.66 10.08 -6.61
CA SER A 245 15.72 11.08 -6.11
C SER A 245 15.56 10.91 -4.60
N ASP A 246 16.26 11.74 -3.83
CA ASP A 246 16.13 11.77 -2.37
C ASP A 246 14.66 12.10 -2.02
N THR A 247 13.97 11.33 -1.16
CA THR A 247 12.60 11.64 -0.71
C THR A 247 12.60 12.08 0.75
N CYS A 248 11.99 13.21 1.07
CA CYS A 248 12.01 13.78 2.42
C CYS A 248 11.13 12.98 3.39
N ALA A 249 11.68 12.45 4.48
CA ALA A 249 10.93 11.64 5.47
C ALA A 249 9.87 12.40 6.28
N ILE A 250 9.78 13.73 6.14
CA ILE A 250 8.81 14.54 6.88
C ILE A 250 7.55 14.78 6.04
N CYS A 251 7.70 15.31 4.83
CA CYS A 251 6.56 15.57 3.93
C CYS A 251 6.31 14.45 2.91
N LEU A 252 7.28 13.54 2.72
CA LEU A 252 7.25 12.42 1.78
C LEU A 252 7.22 12.82 0.29
N GLU A 253 7.60 14.06 0.01
CA GLU A 253 7.82 14.55 -1.35
C GLU A 253 9.28 14.34 -1.77
N GLN A 254 9.54 14.29 -3.08
CA GLN A 254 10.89 14.26 -3.65
C GLN A 254 11.64 15.56 -3.32
N CYS A 255 12.92 15.43 -3.02
CA CYS A 255 13.88 16.51 -2.74
C CYS A 255 14.51 17.08 -4.03
N GLU A 256 14.00 16.72 -5.21
CA GLU A 256 14.52 17.15 -6.52
C GLU A 256 13.85 18.43 -7.07
N ASP A 257 13.03 19.12 -6.28
CA ASP A 257 12.28 20.32 -6.69
C ASP A 257 13.14 21.59 -6.81
N GLY A 258 14.48 21.46 -6.77
CA GLY A 258 15.42 22.58 -6.73
C GLY A 258 15.38 23.38 -5.43
N SER A 259 14.62 22.95 -4.43
CA SER A 259 14.54 23.64 -3.15
C SER A 259 15.77 23.37 -2.28
N PRO A 260 16.06 24.24 -1.29
CA PRO A 260 17.14 24.00 -0.34
C PRO A 260 16.86 22.75 0.48
N LEU A 261 17.87 21.90 0.59
CA LEU A 261 17.82 20.66 1.36
C LEU A 261 18.68 20.77 2.62
N TRP A 262 18.35 19.96 3.60
CA TRP A 262 19.21 19.65 4.74
C TRP A 262 19.66 18.20 4.61
N ALA A 263 20.95 17.94 4.70
CA ALA A 263 21.53 16.61 4.69
C ALA A 263 22.06 16.25 6.07
N CYS A 264 21.70 15.07 6.58
CA CYS A 264 22.23 14.58 7.84
C CYS A 264 23.74 14.32 7.74
N GLY A 265 24.54 14.84 8.68
CA GLY A 265 25.99 14.63 8.69
C GLY A 265 26.44 13.20 8.96
N LEU A 266 25.54 12.32 9.42
CA LEU A 266 25.85 10.92 9.76
C LEU A 266 25.36 9.93 8.70
N CYS A 267 24.08 10.00 8.32
CA CYS A 267 23.49 9.06 7.37
C CYS A 267 23.34 9.62 5.94
N ALA A 268 23.75 10.88 5.70
CA ALA A 268 23.64 11.58 4.42
C ALA A 268 22.22 11.71 3.83
N ASN A 269 21.18 11.20 4.50
CA ASN A 269 19.79 11.36 4.06
C ASN A 269 19.39 12.85 4.05
N ARG A 270 18.59 13.23 3.04
CA ARG A 270 18.15 14.60 2.83
C ARG A 270 16.70 14.84 3.23
N LEU A 271 16.42 16.06 3.67
CA LEU A 271 15.10 16.59 3.94
C LEU A 271 14.97 17.93 3.23
N HIS A 272 13.77 18.37 2.86
CA HIS A 272 13.59 19.79 2.52
C HIS A 272 13.97 20.65 3.72
N ALA A 273 14.65 21.77 3.47
CA ALA A 273 15.07 22.68 4.53
C ALA A 273 13.87 23.19 5.35
N ARG A 274 12.70 23.40 4.70
CA ARG A 274 11.44 23.77 5.37
C ARG A 274 11.00 22.71 6.38
N CYS A 275 11.08 21.44 5.97
CA CYS A 275 10.68 20.29 6.77
C CYS A 275 11.64 20.12 7.95
N CYS A 276 12.96 20.18 7.69
CA CYS A 276 13.97 20.12 8.75
C CYS A 276 13.81 21.24 9.77
N ARG A 277 13.61 22.50 9.37
CA ARG A 277 13.41 23.62 10.30
C ARG A 277 12.18 23.40 11.19
N SER A 278 11.05 23.02 10.60
CA SER A 278 9.82 22.72 11.36
C SER A 278 10.07 21.61 12.40
N TRP A 279 10.74 20.53 11.98
CA TRP A 279 11.10 19.42 12.85
C TRP A 279 12.01 19.82 14.01
N VAL A 280 13.06 20.60 13.73
CA VAL A 280 14.00 21.09 14.73
C VAL A 280 13.30 21.98 15.76
N LEU A 281 12.45 22.91 15.32
CA LEU A 281 11.69 23.78 16.20
C LEU A 281 10.75 22.98 17.12
N GLN A 282 10.05 21.97 16.58
CA GLN A 282 9.16 21.10 17.36
C GLN A 282 9.90 20.26 18.41
N ARG A 283 11.20 19.99 18.21
CA ARG A 283 12.03 19.17 19.10
C ARG A 283 12.88 19.97 20.09
N GLY A 284 12.60 21.26 20.24
CA GLY A 284 13.28 22.12 21.21
C GLY A 284 14.60 22.73 20.72
N GLY A 285 14.85 22.72 19.42
CA GLY A 285 16.01 23.38 18.79
C GLY A 285 17.09 22.42 18.27
N GLU A 286 18.12 22.98 17.63
CA GLU A 286 19.14 22.23 16.88
C GLU A 286 19.95 21.26 17.74
N MET A 287 20.14 21.59 19.03
CA MET A 287 20.95 20.81 19.97
C MET A 287 20.22 19.57 20.50
N THR A 288 18.89 19.57 20.49
CA THR A 288 18.05 18.48 21.02
C THR A 288 17.34 17.70 19.93
N ALA A 289 17.22 18.27 18.73
CA ALA A 289 16.62 17.59 17.60
C ALA A 289 17.53 16.47 17.06
N GLU A 290 16.90 15.37 16.67
CA GLU A 290 17.56 14.20 16.08
C GLU A 290 17.12 14.03 14.62
N CYS A 291 18.00 13.45 13.78
CA CYS A 291 17.69 13.09 12.41
C CYS A 291 16.51 12.11 12.36
N PRO A 292 15.46 12.36 11.57
CA PRO A 292 14.32 11.45 11.45
C PRO A 292 14.69 10.03 10.98
N TYR A 293 15.79 9.88 10.23
CA TYR A 293 16.23 8.59 9.70
C TYR A 293 17.09 7.82 10.70
N CYS A 294 18.22 8.38 11.12
CA CYS A 294 19.22 7.66 11.92
C CYS A 294 19.24 8.02 13.40
N ARG A 295 18.42 8.99 13.84
CA ARG A 295 18.40 9.56 15.20
C ARG A 295 19.71 10.20 15.67
N GLY A 296 20.65 10.42 14.76
CA GLY A 296 21.85 11.19 15.05
C GLY A 296 21.56 12.67 15.29
N PRO A 297 22.42 13.43 15.99
CA PRO A 297 22.15 14.83 16.32
C PRO A 297 21.92 15.70 15.07
N ALA A 298 20.81 16.46 15.04
CA ALA A 298 20.46 17.29 13.89
C ALA A 298 21.44 18.45 13.67
N ALA A 299 22.08 18.94 14.73
CA ALA A 299 23.15 19.94 14.66
C ALA A 299 24.34 19.53 13.76
N GLN A 300 24.51 18.24 13.46
CA GLN A 300 25.58 17.75 12.58
C GLN A 300 25.21 17.81 11.09
N GLY A 301 23.97 18.14 10.74
CA GLY A 301 23.56 18.26 9.35
C GLY A 301 23.99 19.57 8.70
N LYS A 302 23.99 19.59 7.37
CA LYS A 302 24.35 20.76 6.57
C LYS A 302 23.24 21.09 5.58
N PHE A 303 22.98 22.38 5.40
CA PHE A 303 22.09 22.83 4.34
C PHE A 303 22.83 22.86 3.01
N THR A 304 22.24 22.28 1.98
CA THR A 304 22.74 22.30 0.60
C THR A 304 21.65 22.87 -0.31
N ILE A 305 22.03 23.68 -1.28
CA ILE A 305 21.12 24.15 -2.31
C ILE A 305 21.35 23.24 -3.52
N GLY A 306 20.34 22.46 -3.91
CA GLY A 306 20.07 21.96 -5.27
C GLY A 306 21.17 21.32 -6.14
N GLU A 307 22.45 21.32 -5.75
CA GLU A 307 23.53 20.72 -6.51
C GLU A 307 23.66 19.27 -6.05
N LEU A 308 23.21 18.36 -6.90
CA LEU A 308 23.70 16.99 -6.91
C LEU A 308 25.24 17.10 -6.95
N PRO A 309 25.97 16.50 -6.00
CA PRO A 309 27.42 16.42 -6.14
C PRO A 309 27.69 15.82 -7.52
N ALA A 310 28.43 16.54 -8.35
CA ALA A 310 28.75 16.10 -9.71
C ALA A 310 29.16 14.63 -9.64
N LYS A 311 28.47 13.76 -10.43
CA LYS A 311 28.81 12.34 -10.56
C LYS A 311 30.33 12.26 -10.59
N SER A 312 30.95 11.43 -9.72
CA SER A 312 32.40 11.26 -9.79
C SER A 312 32.75 10.89 -11.25
N PRO A 313 33.87 11.38 -11.80
CA PRO A 313 34.24 11.09 -13.19
C PRO A 313 34.39 9.60 -13.49
N GLU A 314 34.38 8.74 -12.46
CA GLU A 314 34.28 7.28 -12.59
C GLU A 314 32.93 6.78 -13.12
N ALA A 315 31.80 7.38 -12.71
CA ALA A 315 30.48 6.97 -13.17
C ALA A 315 30.15 7.45 -14.61
N ALA A 316 30.91 8.41 -15.15
CA ALA A 316 30.75 8.88 -16.53
C ALA A 316 31.39 7.93 -17.57
N ARG A 317 32.17 6.92 -17.13
CA ARG A 317 32.79 5.94 -18.04
C ARG A 317 31.86 4.76 -18.39
N GLU A 318 30.82 4.51 -17.60
CA GLU A 318 29.89 3.39 -17.84
C GLU A 318 28.75 3.74 -18.81
N ASP A 319 28.53 5.02 -19.09
CA ASP A 319 27.48 5.52 -20.00
C ASP A 319 28.03 5.98 -21.38
N ALA A 320 29.29 5.66 -21.71
CA ALA A 320 29.82 5.94 -23.05
C ALA A 320 29.10 5.05 -24.08
N PRO A 321 28.47 5.62 -25.13
CA PRO A 321 27.85 4.82 -26.17
C PRO A 321 28.90 3.91 -26.82
N MET A 322 28.60 2.61 -26.93
CA MET A 322 29.35 1.69 -27.80
C MET A 322 29.19 2.18 -29.24
N GLU A 323 30.10 3.02 -29.69
CA GLU A 323 30.27 3.29 -31.12
C GLU A 323 31.00 2.10 -31.75
N GLY A 324 30.31 1.41 -32.66
CA GLY A 324 30.95 0.60 -33.71
C GLY A 324 30.72 -0.90 -33.65
N GLU A 325 29.52 -1.35 -34.04
CA GLU A 325 29.42 -2.59 -34.83
C GLU A 325 29.21 -2.21 -36.29
N GLU A 326 30.29 -2.44 -37.05
CA GLU A 326 30.48 -2.22 -38.46
C GLU A 326 29.53 -3.13 -39.26
N GLU A 327 28.55 -2.51 -39.92
CA GLU A 327 27.56 -3.16 -40.77
C GLU A 327 28.25 -3.70 -42.04
N ALA A 328 28.56 -5.00 -42.05
CA ALA A 328 29.12 -5.69 -43.20
C ALA A 328 28.08 -5.78 -44.34
N ALA A 329 28.33 -5.01 -45.41
CA ALA A 329 27.56 -5.02 -46.64
C ALA A 329 27.49 -6.42 -47.29
N LEU A 330 26.30 -7.00 -47.32
CA LEU A 330 25.98 -8.19 -48.11
C LEU A 330 25.83 -7.81 -49.59
N VAL A 331 26.78 -8.27 -50.39
CA VAL A 331 26.81 -8.23 -51.87
C VAL A 331 25.67 -9.08 -52.45
N PRO A 332 24.85 -8.58 -53.40
CA PRO A 332 23.87 -9.40 -54.10
C PRO A 332 24.53 -10.22 -55.23
N PRO A 333 24.11 -11.48 -55.47
CA PRO A 333 24.64 -12.28 -56.56
C PRO A 333 24.06 -11.90 -57.93
N ALA A 334 24.94 -11.91 -58.92
CA ALA A 334 24.68 -11.57 -60.32
C ALA A 334 23.64 -12.49 -61.00
N ALA A 335 22.71 -11.85 -61.72
CA ALA A 335 21.77 -12.50 -62.62
C ALA A 335 22.48 -13.10 -63.84
N LYS A 336 22.34 -14.42 -64.04
CA LYS A 336 22.71 -15.09 -65.29
C LYS A 336 21.57 -14.93 -66.31
N ARG A 337 21.87 -14.25 -67.42
CA ARG A 337 21.09 -14.28 -68.66
C ARG A 337 21.21 -15.65 -69.32
N SER A 338 20.10 -16.35 -69.54
CA SER A 338 20.01 -17.40 -70.56
C SER A 338 19.49 -16.78 -71.86
N LYS A 339 20.21 -17.06 -72.94
CA LYS A 339 19.82 -16.80 -74.32
C LYS A 339 18.78 -17.84 -74.75
N SER A 340 17.81 -17.34 -75.50
CA SER A 340 17.00 -18.04 -76.49
C SER A 340 17.84 -18.86 -77.46
N ASP A 341 17.37 -20.07 -77.75
CA ASP A 341 17.11 -20.56 -79.11
C ASP A 341 15.72 -21.22 -79.12
#